data_AF-A0A7U9R3E6-F1
#
_entry.id   AF-A0A7U9R3E6-F1
#
_cell.length_a   1.000
_cell.length_b   1.000
_cell.length_c   1.000
_cell.angle_alpha   90.00
_cell.angle_beta   90.00
_cell.angle_gamma   90.00
#
_symmetry.space_group_name_H-M   'P 1'
#
loop_
_entity.id
_entity.type
_entity.pdbx_description
1 polymer ?
#
loop_
_entity_poly.entity_id
_entity_poly.type
_entity_poly.pdbx_seq_one_letter_code
_entity_poly.pdbx_strand_id
1 'polypeptide(L)'
;MKSDVLKAIKDWGIGKFQPKGNYLTEIPASIADFNPHNYFSFSGGKEIQSGGDLDHMTEIGNYYCALNSTVSTLLNCPVSRAFIMKIFKGTGNLYLTQMIRCYNGEIVYRYQNINNQWQAWEHLYEPMKAADASTAGKEGLVPAPDAGKQNAYLRGDGTWVTPSITLAGTVEGIPLDQTMGKQLKDALDLQNTNINIRFGNYLEKSYIFGGRTYASRNQDQPRLAGRFISLPPQWANTDVNNYFVSVSIQGEADTILDYFTQKITGGFNVFFRYRDGHNFEEQYAVWFDYTVLINH
;
A
#
# COMPACT_ATOMS: atom_id res chain seq x y z
N MET A 1 -10.96 -13.12 -79.35
CA MET A 1 -10.95 -12.79 -77.89
C MET A 1 -10.86 -14.02 -76.98
N LYS A 2 -11.78 -15.00 -76.98
CA LYS A 2 -11.63 -16.22 -76.13
C LYS A 2 -10.50 -17.16 -76.58
N SER A 3 -10.20 -17.24 -77.89
CA SER A 3 -9.08 -18.04 -78.44
C SER A 3 -7.71 -17.49 -78.07
N ASP A 4 -7.60 -16.16 -77.99
CA ASP A 4 -6.32 -15.46 -77.85
C ASP A 4 -5.84 -15.50 -76.40
N VAL A 5 -6.78 -15.49 -75.45
CA VAL A 5 -6.51 -15.71 -74.02
C VAL A 5 -6.03 -17.15 -73.77
N LEU A 6 -6.62 -18.14 -74.44
CA LEU A 6 -6.24 -19.55 -74.29
C LEU A 6 -4.85 -19.83 -74.88
N LYS A 7 -4.48 -19.12 -75.95
CA LYS A 7 -3.13 -19.16 -76.53
C LYS A 7 -2.10 -18.46 -75.64
N ALA A 8 -2.45 -17.30 -75.08
CA ALA A 8 -1.58 -16.59 -74.14
C ALA A 8 -1.26 -17.43 -72.89
N ILE A 9 -2.24 -18.16 -72.32
CA ILE A 9 -2.02 -19.04 -71.15
C ILE A 9 -1.06 -20.20 -71.48
N LYS A 10 -1.14 -20.76 -72.69
CA LYS A 10 -0.22 -21.83 -73.14
C LYS A 10 1.19 -21.31 -73.39
N ASP A 11 1.31 -20.11 -73.96
CA ASP A 11 2.60 -19.51 -74.31
C ASP A 11 3.35 -18.91 -73.09
N TRP A 12 2.64 -18.58 -71.99
CA TRP A 12 3.24 -17.93 -70.80
C TRP A 12 3.65 -18.86 -69.64
N GLY A 13 3.22 -20.12 -69.62
CA GLY A 13 3.16 -20.85 -68.35
C GLY A 13 4.12 -22.01 -68.08
N ILE A 14 4.61 -22.72 -69.09
CA ILE A 14 5.26 -24.03 -68.86
C ILE A 14 6.78 -23.91 -68.59
N GLY A 15 7.42 -22.81 -68.99
CA GLY A 15 8.88 -22.65 -68.89
C GLY A 15 9.41 -21.73 -67.78
N LYS A 16 8.54 -21.01 -67.04
CA LYS A 16 8.98 -19.95 -66.10
C LYS A 16 8.58 -20.11 -64.64
N PHE A 17 7.77 -21.11 -64.31
CA PHE A 17 7.64 -21.57 -62.92
C PHE A 17 8.66 -22.69 -62.67
N GLN A 18 9.85 -22.30 -62.23
CA GLN A 18 10.73 -23.18 -61.48
C GLN A 18 10.45 -22.90 -60.00
N PRO A 19 9.52 -23.61 -59.34
CA PRO A 19 9.37 -23.46 -57.89
C PRO A 19 10.70 -23.88 -57.25
N LYS A 20 11.39 -22.92 -56.64
CA LYS A 20 12.50 -23.21 -55.72
C LYS A 20 11.89 -23.85 -54.47
N GLY A 21 11.79 -25.17 -54.47
CA GLY A 21 11.35 -25.97 -53.34
C GLY A 21 10.42 -27.10 -53.78
N ASN A 22 10.63 -28.28 -53.19
CA ASN A 22 9.95 -29.55 -53.46
C ASN A 22 8.46 -29.56 -53.05
N TYR A 23 7.69 -28.54 -53.40
CA TYR A 23 6.25 -28.54 -53.23
C TYR A 23 5.64 -28.99 -54.56
N LEU A 24 5.15 -30.23 -54.58
CA LEU A 24 4.55 -31.00 -55.68
C LEU A 24 5.55 -31.80 -56.54
N THR A 25 5.90 -32.99 -56.07
CA THR A 25 6.67 -33.99 -56.86
C THR A 25 5.79 -34.77 -57.84
N GLU A 26 4.47 -34.66 -57.75
CA GLU A 26 3.54 -35.28 -58.70
C GLU A 26 2.39 -34.31 -58.99
N ILE A 27 2.23 -33.94 -60.27
CA ILE A 27 1.02 -33.29 -60.76
C ILE A 27 -0.05 -34.39 -60.82
N PRO A 28 -1.19 -34.28 -60.11
CA PRO A 28 -2.26 -35.27 -60.22
C PRO A 28 -2.68 -35.45 -61.67
N ALA A 29 -2.97 -36.70 -62.06
CA ALA A 29 -3.28 -37.09 -63.44
C ALA A 29 -4.47 -36.31 -64.06
N SER A 30 -5.25 -35.59 -63.25
CA SER A 30 -6.24 -34.65 -63.72
C SER A 30 -6.36 -33.42 -62.80
N ILE A 31 -6.67 -32.26 -63.38
CA ILE A 31 -7.00 -31.03 -62.64
C ILE A 31 -8.31 -31.15 -61.85
N ALA A 32 -9.05 -32.27 -62.01
CA ALA A 32 -10.29 -32.53 -61.31
C ALA A 32 -10.09 -32.98 -59.84
N ASP A 33 -8.88 -33.46 -59.50
CA ASP A 33 -8.54 -33.88 -58.14
C ASP A 33 -7.88 -32.77 -57.32
N PHE A 34 -7.41 -31.70 -57.98
CA PHE A 34 -6.95 -30.50 -57.30
C PHE A 34 -8.16 -29.63 -56.97
N ASN A 35 -8.83 -29.95 -55.86
CA ASN A 35 -9.82 -29.05 -55.31
C ASN A 35 -9.15 -28.08 -54.31
N PRO A 36 -8.75 -26.86 -54.73
CA PRO A 36 -8.22 -25.86 -53.79
C PRO A 36 -9.23 -25.50 -52.70
N HIS A 37 -10.51 -25.86 -52.88
CA HIS A 37 -11.51 -25.75 -51.83
C HIS A 37 -11.20 -26.63 -50.61
N ASN A 38 -10.63 -27.82 -50.78
CA ASN A 38 -10.32 -28.71 -49.67
C ASN A 38 -9.16 -28.18 -48.80
N TYR A 39 -8.34 -27.27 -49.34
CA TYR A 39 -7.20 -26.69 -48.65
C TYR A 39 -7.47 -25.25 -48.15
N PHE A 40 -8.33 -24.49 -48.83
CA PHE A 40 -8.56 -23.06 -48.55
C PHE A 40 -9.99 -22.53 -48.74
N SER A 41 -11.03 -23.32 -49.09
CA SER A 41 -12.35 -22.70 -49.30
C SER A 41 -13.17 -22.47 -48.05
N PHE A 42 -13.88 -21.36 -48.14
CA PHE A 42 -15.10 -20.98 -47.44
C PHE A 42 -16.34 -21.83 -47.81
N SER A 43 -16.21 -22.99 -48.47
CA SER A 43 -17.36 -23.81 -48.86
C SER A 43 -17.62 -24.91 -47.84
N GLY A 44 -18.55 -24.65 -46.92
CA GLY A 44 -19.28 -25.61 -46.07
C GLY A 44 -18.43 -26.60 -45.27
N GLY A 45 -18.44 -26.50 -43.93
CA GLY A 45 -17.89 -27.58 -43.12
C GLY A 45 -18.69 -28.89 -43.29
N LYS A 46 -18.09 -30.03 -42.94
CA LYS A 46 -18.82 -31.29 -42.77
C LYS A 46 -19.43 -31.35 -41.37
N GLU A 47 -20.73 -31.59 -41.26
CA GLU A 47 -21.37 -31.70 -39.95
C GLU A 47 -20.97 -33.01 -39.26
N ILE A 48 -20.48 -32.90 -38.02
CA ILE A 48 -20.18 -34.04 -37.15
C ILE A 48 -21.50 -34.53 -36.56
N GLN A 49 -21.85 -35.78 -36.84
CA GLN A 49 -23.09 -36.39 -36.38
C GLN A 49 -22.99 -36.83 -34.92
N SER A 50 -24.15 -37.01 -34.27
CA SER A 50 -24.24 -37.54 -32.91
C SER A 50 -23.51 -38.88 -32.76
N GLY A 51 -22.76 -39.05 -31.67
CA GLY A 51 -21.93 -40.24 -31.45
C GLY A 51 -20.63 -40.29 -32.27
N GLY A 52 -20.33 -39.26 -33.06
CA GLY A 52 -19.11 -39.18 -33.84
C GLY A 52 -17.86 -39.23 -32.95
N ASP A 53 -16.85 -39.98 -33.40
CA ASP A 53 -15.57 -40.10 -32.72
C ASP A 53 -14.50 -39.26 -33.42
N LEU A 54 -13.97 -38.27 -32.71
CA LEU A 54 -12.98 -37.35 -33.24
C LEU A 54 -11.65 -38.05 -33.54
N ASP A 55 -11.33 -39.19 -32.93
CA ASP A 55 -10.11 -39.94 -33.23
C ASP A 55 -10.13 -40.57 -34.63
N HIS A 56 -11.32 -40.88 -35.13
CA HIS A 56 -11.51 -41.45 -36.47
C HIS A 56 -11.61 -40.39 -37.57
N MET A 57 -11.63 -39.10 -37.21
CA MET A 57 -11.67 -38.01 -38.18
C MET A 57 -10.24 -37.67 -38.63
N THR A 58 -9.78 -38.30 -39.72
CA THR A 58 -8.42 -38.12 -40.24
C THR A 58 -8.35 -37.40 -41.59
N GLU A 59 -9.50 -37.19 -42.24
CA GLU A 59 -9.54 -36.53 -43.54
C GLU A 59 -9.36 -35.00 -43.39
N ILE A 60 -8.40 -34.44 -44.11
CA ILE A 60 -8.12 -32.99 -44.13
C ILE A 60 -9.36 -32.24 -44.57
N GLY A 61 -9.74 -31.19 -43.82
CA GLY A 61 -10.90 -30.38 -44.14
C GLY A 61 -11.47 -29.59 -42.96
N ASN A 62 -12.59 -28.93 -43.23
CA ASN A 62 -13.35 -28.18 -42.23
C ASN A 62 -14.56 -29.02 -41.77
N TYR A 63 -14.81 -29.03 -40.48
CA TYR A 63 -15.89 -29.74 -39.81
C TYR A 63 -16.60 -28.80 -38.84
N TYR A 64 -17.83 -29.13 -38.46
CA TYR A 64 -18.55 -28.38 -37.44
C TYR A 64 -19.52 -29.26 -36.66
N CYS A 65 -19.81 -28.89 -35.43
CA CYS A 65 -20.90 -29.44 -34.64
C CYS A 65 -21.75 -28.27 -34.14
N ALA A 66 -22.98 -28.16 -34.66
CA ALA A 66 -23.82 -26.97 -34.46
C ALA A 66 -24.53 -26.92 -33.10
N LEU A 67 -24.75 -28.08 -32.45
CA LEU A 67 -25.57 -28.20 -31.25
C LEU A 67 -24.77 -28.74 -30.07
N ASN A 68 -24.95 -28.14 -28.89
CA ASN A 68 -24.33 -28.62 -27.64
C ASN A 68 -24.79 -30.04 -27.28
N SER A 69 -26.05 -30.38 -27.59
CA SER A 69 -26.59 -31.73 -27.38
C SER A 69 -25.89 -32.79 -28.21
N THR A 70 -25.43 -32.43 -29.41
CA THR A 70 -24.62 -33.33 -30.24
C THR A 70 -23.21 -33.43 -29.67
N VAL A 71 -22.59 -32.31 -29.24
CA VAL A 71 -21.26 -32.32 -28.63
C VAL A 71 -21.19 -33.26 -27.42
N SER A 72 -22.22 -33.27 -26.58
CA SER A 72 -22.29 -34.16 -25.41
C SER A 72 -22.31 -35.66 -25.75
N THR A 73 -22.59 -36.05 -27.00
CA THR A 73 -22.55 -37.45 -27.44
C THR A 73 -21.28 -37.81 -28.19
N LEU A 74 -20.44 -36.84 -28.54
CA LEU A 74 -19.22 -37.07 -29.30
C LEU A 74 -18.17 -37.78 -28.42
N LEU A 75 -17.48 -38.75 -29.02
CA LEU A 75 -16.37 -39.46 -28.39
C LEU A 75 -15.06 -38.72 -28.66
N ASN A 76 -14.15 -38.75 -27.68
CA ASN A 76 -12.84 -38.08 -27.73
C ASN A 76 -12.94 -36.56 -28.00
N CYS A 77 -14.07 -35.96 -27.59
CA CYS A 77 -14.31 -34.54 -27.70
C CYS A 77 -13.78 -33.79 -26.47
N PRO A 78 -12.89 -32.80 -26.62
CA PRO A 78 -12.29 -32.06 -25.50
C PRO A 78 -13.19 -30.96 -24.93
N VAL A 79 -14.31 -30.68 -25.58
CA VAL A 79 -15.13 -29.49 -25.35
C VAL A 79 -16.59 -29.89 -25.17
N SER A 80 -17.35 -29.06 -24.46
CA SER A 80 -18.76 -29.32 -24.12
C SER A 80 -19.76 -28.46 -24.90
N ARG A 81 -19.26 -27.58 -25.79
CA ARG A 81 -20.08 -26.61 -26.54
C ARG A 81 -19.83 -26.73 -28.04
N ALA A 82 -20.85 -26.38 -28.82
CA ALA A 82 -20.81 -26.30 -30.27
C ALA A 82 -19.55 -25.58 -30.78
N PHE A 83 -19.02 -26.07 -31.89
CA PHE A 83 -17.69 -25.69 -32.37
C PHE A 83 -17.52 -25.87 -33.88
N ILE A 84 -16.49 -25.23 -34.41
CA ILE A 84 -15.89 -25.57 -35.71
C ILE A 84 -14.56 -26.28 -35.47
N MET A 85 -14.21 -27.22 -36.34
CA MET A 85 -12.95 -27.96 -36.30
C MET A 85 -12.28 -27.94 -37.66
N LYS A 86 -10.96 -27.78 -37.69
CA LYS A 86 -10.14 -27.93 -38.87
C LYS A 86 -9.16 -29.07 -38.69
N ILE A 87 -9.02 -29.89 -39.72
CA ILE A 87 -8.03 -30.95 -39.81
C ILE A 87 -7.04 -30.58 -40.91
N PHE A 88 -5.76 -30.49 -40.58
CA PHE A 88 -4.69 -30.10 -41.51
C PHE A 88 -3.37 -30.76 -41.15
N LYS A 89 -2.36 -30.64 -42.00
CA LYS A 89 -1.00 -31.14 -41.72
C LYS A 89 -0.14 -30.03 -41.13
N GLY A 90 0.38 -30.21 -39.91
CA GLY A 90 1.10 -29.17 -39.17
C GLY A 90 2.55 -28.95 -39.63
N THR A 91 3.31 -30.03 -39.86
CA THR A 91 4.71 -29.96 -40.35
C THR A 91 4.99 -31.13 -41.30
N GLY A 92 5.34 -30.81 -42.56
CA GLY A 92 5.52 -31.82 -43.60
C GLY A 92 4.25 -32.65 -43.84
N ASN A 93 4.43 -33.92 -44.21
CA ASN A 93 3.32 -34.84 -44.50
C ASN A 93 2.95 -35.81 -43.36
N LEU A 94 3.63 -35.71 -42.20
CA LEU A 94 3.65 -36.76 -41.18
C LEU A 94 2.72 -36.52 -39.99
N TYR A 95 2.41 -35.26 -39.67
CA TYR A 95 1.65 -34.92 -38.47
C TYR A 95 0.29 -34.34 -38.86
N LEU A 96 -0.78 -35.08 -38.56
CA LEU A 96 -2.13 -34.59 -38.69
C LEU A 96 -2.49 -33.76 -37.45
N THR A 97 -3.11 -32.61 -37.64
CA THR A 97 -3.48 -31.67 -36.57
C THR A 97 -4.98 -31.46 -36.62
N GLN A 98 -5.63 -31.60 -35.46
CA GLN A 98 -6.99 -31.15 -35.24
C GLN A 98 -6.96 -29.86 -34.44
N MET A 99 -7.68 -28.86 -34.89
CA MET A 99 -7.86 -27.59 -34.17
C MET A 99 -9.34 -27.28 -34.09
N ILE A 100 -9.85 -27.14 -32.88
CA ILE A 100 -11.23 -26.81 -32.58
C ILE A 100 -11.29 -25.36 -32.10
N ARG A 101 -12.27 -24.60 -32.61
CA ARG A 101 -12.69 -23.31 -32.07
C ARG A 101 -14.13 -23.44 -31.59
N CYS A 102 -14.33 -23.46 -30.29
CA CYS A 102 -15.66 -23.44 -29.70
C CYS A 102 -16.29 -22.06 -29.81
N TYR A 103 -17.63 -22.04 -29.85
CA TYR A 103 -18.40 -20.80 -29.93
C TYR A 103 -18.36 -19.96 -28.65
N ASN A 104 -17.87 -20.51 -27.53
CA ASN A 104 -17.52 -19.73 -26.33
C ASN A 104 -16.17 -19.02 -26.45
N GLY A 105 -15.40 -19.26 -27.51
CA GLY A 105 -14.08 -18.67 -27.74
C GLY A 105 -12.90 -19.56 -27.41
N GLU A 106 -13.13 -20.70 -26.74
CA GLU A 106 -12.09 -21.68 -26.41
C GLU A 106 -11.47 -22.28 -27.69
N ILE A 107 -10.13 -22.34 -27.71
CA ILE A 107 -9.37 -23.01 -28.76
C ILE A 107 -8.68 -24.20 -28.14
N VAL A 108 -8.87 -25.37 -28.74
CA VAL A 108 -8.11 -26.57 -28.39
C VAL A 108 -7.52 -27.19 -29.63
N TYR A 109 -6.34 -27.77 -29.51
CA TYR A 109 -5.70 -28.46 -30.62
C TYR A 109 -5.00 -29.72 -30.13
N ARG A 110 -4.77 -30.63 -31.05
CA ARG A 110 -3.89 -31.79 -30.84
C ARG A 110 -3.25 -32.19 -32.14
N TYR A 111 -2.19 -32.96 -32.04
CA TYR A 111 -1.51 -33.54 -33.18
C TYR A 111 -1.43 -35.06 -33.04
N GLN A 112 -1.34 -35.72 -34.19
CA GLN A 112 -1.02 -37.12 -34.30
C GLN A 112 0.49 -37.27 -34.41
N ASN A 113 1.12 -38.16 -33.66
CA ASN A 113 2.56 -38.42 -33.75
C ASN A 113 2.92 -39.25 -35.00
N ILE A 114 4.23 -39.50 -35.22
CA ILE A 114 4.73 -40.29 -36.36
C ILE A 114 4.18 -41.73 -36.44
N ASN A 115 3.63 -42.25 -35.34
CA ASN A 115 3.07 -43.60 -35.24
C ASN A 115 1.55 -43.60 -35.40
N ASN A 116 0.96 -42.53 -35.94
CA ASN A 116 -0.48 -42.37 -36.09
C ASN A 116 -1.27 -42.38 -34.75
N GLN A 117 -0.65 -41.97 -33.65
CA GLN A 117 -1.34 -41.87 -32.35
C GLN A 117 -1.66 -40.42 -32.00
N TRP A 118 -2.93 -40.16 -31.66
CA TRP A 118 -3.37 -38.86 -31.16
C TRP A 118 -2.69 -38.54 -29.83
N GLN A 119 -2.10 -37.34 -29.75
CA GLN A 119 -1.69 -36.78 -28.47
C GLN A 119 -2.90 -36.21 -27.73
N ALA A 120 -2.69 -35.93 -26.44
CA ALA A 120 -3.69 -35.26 -25.63
C ALA A 120 -4.09 -33.91 -26.24
N TRP A 121 -5.30 -33.47 -25.94
CA TRP A 121 -5.77 -32.14 -26.30
C TRP A 121 -5.04 -31.07 -25.49
N GLU A 122 -4.56 -30.04 -26.18
CA GLU A 122 -3.94 -28.85 -25.59
C GLU A 122 -4.89 -27.66 -25.74
N HIS A 123 -5.11 -26.94 -24.64
CA HIS A 123 -5.95 -25.74 -24.63
C HIS A 123 -5.09 -24.50 -24.84
N LEU A 124 -5.47 -23.66 -25.80
CA LEU A 124 -4.83 -22.37 -26.03
C LEU A 124 -5.61 -21.30 -25.25
N TYR A 125 -4.96 -20.75 -24.23
CA TYR A 125 -5.52 -19.69 -23.40
C TYR A 125 -4.95 -18.34 -23.79
N GLU A 126 -5.82 -17.33 -23.87
CA GLU A 126 -5.40 -15.93 -23.89
C GLU A 126 -4.93 -15.51 -22.48
N PRO A 127 -4.07 -14.47 -22.36
CA PRO A 127 -3.73 -13.91 -21.05
C PRO A 127 -4.99 -13.49 -20.28
N MET A 128 -5.00 -13.77 -18.97
CA MET A 128 -6.08 -13.30 -18.09
C MET A 128 -6.16 -11.77 -18.18
N LYS A 129 -7.37 -11.24 -18.33
CA LYS A 129 -7.62 -9.80 -18.24
C LYS A 129 -8.08 -9.47 -16.82
N ALA A 130 -7.46 -8.48 -16.18
CA ALA A 130 -7.84 -8.02 -14.85
C ALA A 130 -9.25 -7.40 -14.84
N ALA A 131 -9.91 -7.49 -13.68
CA ALA A 131 -11.16 -6.78 -13.40
C ALA A 131 -10.88 -5.30 -13.09
N ASP A 132 -11.88 -4.46 -13.34
CA ASP A 132 -11.93 -3.08 -12.85
C ASP A 132 -13.09 -2.92 -11.85
N ALA A 133 -13.33 -1.68 -11.41
CA ALA A 133 -14.35 -1.38 -10.40
C ALA A 133 -15.78 -1.73 -10.84
N SER A 134 -16.05 -1.83 -12.15
CA SER A 134 -17.38 -2.07 -12.72
C SER A 134 -17.45 -3.25 -13.70
N THR A 135 -16.32 -3.82 -14.10
CA THR A 135 -16.22 -4.85 -15.13
C THR A 135 -15.43 -6.03 -14.60
N ALA A 136 -16.00 -7.24 -14.76
CA ALA A 136 -15.27 -8.46 -14.45
C ALA A 136 -14.08 -8.65 -15.40
N GLY A 137 -13.09 -9.42 -14.95
CA GLY A 137 -11.96 -9.83 -15.78
C GLY A 137 -12.36 -10.86 -16.83
N LYS A 138 -11.36 -11.39 -17.54
CA LYS A 138 -11.51 -12.57 -18.40
C LYS A 138 -10.61 -13.68 -17.91
N GLU A 139 -11.13 -14.89 -17.95
CA GLU A 139 -10.36 -16.10 -17.67
C GLU A 139 -9.20 -16.24 -18.66
N GLY A 140 -8.10 -16.77 -18.16
CA GLY A 140 -6.94 -17.18 -18.95
C GLY A 140 -6.44 -18.51 -18.42
N LEU A 141 -5.18 -18.58 -18.00
CA LEU A 141 -4.66 -19.73 -17.23
C LEU A 141 -5.17 -19.80 -15.79
N VAL A 142 -5.95 -18.81 -15.36
CA VAL A 142 -6.54 -18.70 -14.02
C VAL A 142 -8.00 -18.25 -14.12
N PRO A 143 -8.84 -18.57 -13.11
CA PRO A 143 -10.23 -18.11 -13.06
C PRO A 143 -10.36 -16.59 -13.17
N ALA A 144 -11.39 -16.13 -13.87
CA ALA A 144 -11.66 -14.70 -14.01
C ALA A 144 -11.91 -14.04 -12.63
N PRO A 145 -11.33 -12.86 -12.34
CA PRO A 145 -11.71 -12.08 -11.18
C PRO A 145 -13.10 -11.44 -11.39
N ASP A 146 -13.94 -11.49 -10.37
CA ASP A 146 -15.22 -10.78 -10.35
C ASP A 146 -15.03 -9.24 -10.39
N ALA A 147 -16.04 -8.51 -10.84
CA ALA A 147 -16.04 -7.05 -10.80
C ALA A 147 -15.80 -6.53 -9.36
N GLY A 148 -15.02 -5.46 -9.21
CA GLY A 148 -14.67 -4.91 -7.90
C GLY A 148 -13.48 -5.61 -7.20
N LYS A 149 -12.86 -6.62 -7.83
CA LYS A 149 -11.68 -7.32 -7.31
C LYS A 149 -10.35 -6.75 -7.84
N GLN A 150 -10.31 -5.50 -8.28
CA GLN A 150 -9.09 -4.88 -8.85
C GLN A 150 -7.86 -4.87 -7.92
N ASN A 151 -8.07 -5.01 -6.60
CA ASN A 151 -7.01 -5.05 -5.58
C ASN A 151 -6.82 -6.44 -4.96
N ALA A 152 -7.44 -7.49 -5.51
CA ALA A 152 -7.35 -8.84 -4.98
C ALA A 152 -6.13 -9.60 -5.54
N TYR A 153 -5.75 -10.69 -4.88
CA TYR A 153 -4.78 -11.68 -5.38
C TYR A 153 -5.43 -13.06 -5.44
N LEU A 154 -4.93 -13.91 -6.34
CA LEU A 154 -5.39 -15.29 -6.48
C LEU A 154 -4.61 -16.21 -5.55
N ARG A 155 -5.31 -17.01 -4.74
CA ARG A 155 -4.71 -18.04 -3.88
C ARG A 155 -4.57 -19.38 -4.60
N GLY A 156 -3.74 -20.27 -4.05
CA GLY A 156 -3.56 -21.63 -4.57
C GLY A 156 -4.81 -22.53 -4.51
N ASP A 157 -5.85 -22.12 -3.77
CA ASP A 157 -7.16 -22.78 -3.76
C ASP A 157 -8.11 -22.29 -4.88
N GLY A 158 -7.65 -21.39 -5.75
CA GLY A 158 -8.42 -20.85 -6.88
C GLY A 158 -9.34 -19.67 -6.52
N THR A 159 -9.25 -19.11 -5.30
CA THR A 159 -10.12 -18.01 -4.85
C THR A 159 -9.42 -16.64 -4.88
N TRP A 160 -10.17 -15.61 -5.30
CA TRP A 160 -9.72 -14.21 -5.31
C TRP A 160 -9.94 -13.53 -3.96
N VAL A 161 -8.84 -13.16 -3.29
CA VAL A 161 -8.84 -12.61 -1.92
C VAL A 161 -8.32 -11.18 -1.90
N THR A 162 -9.01 -10.31 -1.16
CA THR A 162 -8.54 -8.94 -0.91
C THR A 162 -7.49 -8.98 0.20
N PRO A 163 -6.32 -8.36 0.03
CA PRO A 163 -5.34 -8.20 1.11
C PRO A 163 -6.00 -7.53 2.32
N SER A 164 -5.82 -8.11 3.51
CA SER A 164 -6.23 -7.44 4.75
C SER A 164 -5.31 -6.27 5.02
N ILE A 165 -5.86 -5.09 5.29
CA ILE A 165 -5.10 -3.90 5.71
C ILE A 165 -4.46 -4.04 7.10
N THR A 166 -4.60 -5.19 7.75
CA THR A 166 -3.91 -5.47 9.01
C THR A 166 -2.43 -5.66 8.71
N LEU A 167 -1.65 -4.62 8.97
CA LEU A 167 -0.19 -4.70 9.07
C LEU A 167 0.13 -5.68 10.20
N ALA A 168 0.28 -6.96 9.88
CA ALA A 168 0.89 -7.94 10.78
C ALA A 168 2.40 -7.68 10.81
N GLY A 169 2.79 -6.49 11.28
CA GLY A 169 4.11 -6.22 11.80
C GLY A 169 4.20 -6.85 13.19
N THR A 170 4.12 -8.17 13.25
CA THR A 170 4.16 -8.94 14.50
C THR A 170 5.61 -9.37 14.69
N VAL A 171 6.29 -8.73 15.63
CA VAL A 171 7.17 -9.52 16.51
C VAL A 171 6.29 -10.61 17.09
N GLU A 172 6.69 -11.88 17.00
CA GLU A 172 5.91 -13.02 17.46
C GLU A 172 5.28 -12.74 18.84
N GLY A 173 3.94 -12.72 18.92
CA GLY A 173 3.19 -12.54 20.17
C GLY A 173 2.48 -11.19 20.40
N ILE A 174 2.67 -10.15 19.57
CA ILE A 174 1.98 -8.86 19.76
C ILE A 174 1.38 -8.36 18.45
N PRO A 175 0.06 -8.56 18.20
CA PRO A 175 -0.62 -7.84 17.13
C PRO A 175 -0.63 -6.36 17.48
N LEU A 176 -0.13 -5.49 16.57
CA LEU A 176 -0.58 -4.10 16.52
C LEU A 176 -2.04 -4.11 16.05
N ASP A 177 -2.93 -4.59 16.90
CA ASP A 177 -4.35 -4.36 16.71
C ASP A 177 -4.61 -2.88 16.96
N GLN A 178 -5.63 -2.34 16.30
CA GLN A 178 -6.03 -0.95 16.48
C GLN A 178 -6.41 -0.65 17.94
N THR A 179 -6.65 -1.68 18.75
CA THR A 179 -6.96 -1.61 20.18
C THR A 179 -5.74 -1.23 21.02
N MET A 180 -4.58 -1.86 20.83
CA MET A 180 -3.35 -1.59 21.57
C MET A 180 -2.79 -0.22 21.20
N GLY A 181 -2.85 0.14 19.91
CA GLY A 181 -2.52 1.48 19.44
C GLY A 181 -3.42 2.56 20.07
N LYS A 182 -4.73 2.28 20.17
CA LYS A 182 -5.67 3.16 20.86
C LYS A 182 -5.39 3.25 22.36
N GLN A 183 -5.13 2.13 23.04
CA GLN A 183 -4.81 2.09 24.47
C GLN A 183 -3.55 2.89 24.80
N LEU A 184 -2.49 2.78 23.98
CA LEU A 184 -1.28 3.57 24.16
C LEU A 184 -1.54 5.06 23.94
N LYS A 185 -2.36 5.43 22.94
CA LYS A 185 -2.76 6.81 22.71
C LYS A 185 -3.57 7.36 23.90
N ASP A 186 -4.58 6.63 24.35
CA ASP A 186 -5.42 7.01 25.49
C ASP A 186 -4.58 7.18 26.77
N ALA A 187 -3.61 6.29 26.99
CA ALA A 187 -2.68 6.36 28.13
C ALA A 187 -1.76 7.59 28.06
N LEU A 188 -1.22 7.89 26.87
CA LEU A 188 -0.38 9.08 26.66
C LEU A 188 -1.18 10.37 26.84
N ASP A 189 -2.40 10.44 26.31
CA ASP A 189 -3.29 11.58 26.47
C ASP A 189 -3.64 11.81 27.95
N LEU A 190 -3.96 10.74 28.69
CA LEU A 190 -4.19 10.80 30.13
C LEU A 190 -2.96 11.30 30.90
N GLN A 191 -1.77 10.80 30.55
CA GLN A 191 -0.52 11.25 31.17
C GLN A 191 -0.28 12.75 30.90
N ASN A 192 -0.49 13.21 29.67
CA ASN A 192 -0.36 14.62 29.30
C ASN A 192 -1.36 15.51 30.05
N THR A 193 -2.62 15.08 30.17
CA THR A 193 -3.63 15.79 30.97
C THR A 193 -3.21 15.89 32.44
N ASN A 194 -2.74 14.80 33.03
CA ASN A 194 -2.27 14.78 34.42
C ASN A 194 -1.07 15.72 34.64
N ILE A 195 -0.14 15.76 33.69
CA ILE A 195 1.01 16.67 33.72
C ILE A 195 0.54 18.12 33.68
N ASN A 196 -0.35 18.47 32.76
CA ASN A 196 -0.89 19.83 32.63
C ASN A 196 -1.63 20.28 33.90
N ILE A 197 -2.45 19.40 34.49
CA ILE A 197 -3.15 19.70 35.75
C ILE A 197 -2.15 19.92 36.89
N ARG A 198 -1.12 19.08 37.01
CA ARG A 198 -0.09 19.25 38.06
C ARG A 198 0.63 20.58 37.89
N PHE A 199 1.13 20.89 36.70
CA PHE A 199 1.83 22.15 36.46
C PHE A 199 0.93 23.38 36.68
N GLY A 200 -0.32 23.35 36.22
CA GLY A 200 -1.29 24.42 36.48
C GLY A 200 -1.51 24.62 37.98
N ASN A 201 -1.77 23.55 38.73
CA ASN A 201 -1.95 23.60 40.18
C ASN A 201 -0.72 24.13 40.91
N TYR A 202 0.51 23.76 40.49
CA TYR A 202 1.73 24.29 41.11
C TYR A 202 1.91 25.79 40.85
N LEU A 203 1.57 26.28 39.66
CA LEU A 203 1.66 27.71 39.33
C LEU A 203 0.60 28.53 40.05
N GLU A 204 -0.64 28.06 40.15
CA GLU A 204 -1.70 28.75 40.91
C GLU A 204 -1.43 28.78 42.42
N LYS A 205 -0.69 27.79 42.92
CA LYS A 205 -0.26 27.67 44.32
C LYS A 205 1.08 28.33 44.61
N SER A 206 1.70 28.98 43.64
CA SER A 206 2.97 29.69 43.83
C SER A 206 2.72 31.19 43.79
N TYR A 207 2.95 31.89 44.91
CA TYR A 207 2.86 33.34 44.96
C TYR A 207 4.25 33.94 44.83
N ILE A 208 4.42 34.84 43.86
CA ILE A 208 5.65 35.60 43.64
C ILE A 208 5.35 37.06 43.92
N PHE A 209 6.10 37.67 44.84
CA PHE A 209 6.06 39.11 45.04
C PHE A 209 7.45 39.66 45.32
N GLY A 210 7.66 40.92 45.00
CA GLY A 210 8.95 41.57 45.16
C GLY A 210 8.85 43.08 44.95
N GLY A 211 9.95 43.78 45.23
CA GLY A 211 10.03 45.21 45.02
C GLY A 211 11.40 45.78 45.40
N ARG A 212 11.58 47.06 45.08
CA ARG A 212 12.74 47.86 45.48
C ARG A 212 12.45 48.58 46.78
N THR A 213 13.36 48.52 47.74
CA THR A 213 13.23 49.29 48.98
C THR A 213 14.60 49.68 49.53
N TYR A 214 14.61 50.38 50.66
CA TYR A 214 15.84 50.78 51.33
C TYR A 214 15.85 50.38 52.81
N ALA A 215 17.05 50.04 53.30
CA ALA A 215 17.35 49.88 54.71
C ALA A 215 18.02 51.15 55.23
N SER A 216 17.60 51.60 56.40
CA SER A 216 18.15 52.76 57.11
C SER A 216 18.90 52.31 58.36
N ARG A 217 19.76 53.19 58.88
CA ARG A 217 20.53 52.96 60.11
C ARG A 217 19.63 52.52 61.28
N ASN A 218 20.02 51.44 61.94
CA ASN A 218 19.41 51.01 63.19
C ASN A 218 19.92 51.88 64.34
N GLN A 219 19.02 52.55 65.06
CA GLN A 219 19.37 53.48 66.14
C GLN A 219 19.99 52.76 67.36
N ASP A 220 19.53 51.54 67.65
CA ASP A 220 20.02 50.74 68.77
C ASP A 220 21.34 50.03 68.44
N GLN A 221 21.57 49.75 67.14
CA GLN A 221 22.76 49.10 66.63
C GLN A 221 23.31 49.87 65.42
N PRO A 222 24.07 50.96 65.64
CA PRO A 222 24.51 51.86 64.56
C PRO A 222 25.45 51.22 63.53
N ARG A 223 25.93 49.99 63.80
CA ARG A 223 26.70 49.16 62.86
C ARG A 223 25.84 48.41 61.84
N LEU A 224 24.52 48.45 61.98
CA LEU A 224 23.57 47.78 61.10
C LEU A 224 22.63 48.79 60.43
N ALA A 225 22.34 48.57 59.15
CA ALA A 225 21.16 49.12 58.51
C ALA A 225 20.12 48.01 58.36
N GLY A 226 18.86 48.26 58.72
CA GLY A 226 17.83 47.23 58.79
C GLY A 226 16.51 47.64 58.13
N ARG A 227 15.79 46.66 57.57
CA ARG A 227 14.41 46.84 57.11
C ARG A 227 13.59 45.57 57.37
N PHE A 228 12.42 45.75 57.99
CA PHE A 228 11.42 44.70 58.08
C PHE A 228 10.57 44.67 56.81
N ILE A 229 10.39 43.49 56.23
CA ILE A 229 9.52 43.26 55.08
C ILE A 229 8.30 42.47 55.57
N SER A 230 7.15 43.14 55.63
CA SER A 230 5.88 42.50 55.92
C SER A 230 5.40 41.70 54.71
N LEU A 231 5.01 40.44 54.93
CA LEU A 231 4.21 39.71 53.95
C LEU A 231 2.81 40.35 53.87
N PRO A 232 2.21 40.47 52.68
CA PRO A 232 0.82 40.90 52.54
C PRO A 232 -0.15 40.14 53.46
N PRO A 233 -1.15 40.81 54.06
CA PRO A 233 -2.03 40.23 55.08
C PRO A 233 -2.75 38.94 54.64
N GLN A 234 -3.08 38.85 53.35
CA GLN A 234 -3.70 37.69 52.72
C GLN A 234 -2.82 36.43 52.70
N TRP A 235 -1.52 36.55 53.01
CA TRP A 235 -0.53 35.47 53.04
C TRP A 235 0.05 35.23 54.45
N ALA A 236 -0.36 36.02 55.44
CA ALA A 236 0.06 35.87 56.83
C ALA A 236 -0.61 34.68 57.56
N ASN A 237 -1.69 34.13 56.98
CA ASN A 237 -2.52 33.07 57.57
C ASN A 237 -2.43 31.71 56.84
N THR A 238 -1.52 31.55 55.88
CA THR A 238 -1.33 30.28 55.17
C THR A 238 -0.10 29.55 55.68
N ASP A 239 -0.22 28.23 55.83
CA ASP A 239 0.70 27.33 56.53
C ASP A 239 2.19 27.74 56.53
N VAL A 240 2.68 27.98 57.75
CA VAL A 240 3.96 28.57 58.19
C VAL A 240 5.25 27.86 57.77
N ASN A 241 5.24 26.94 56.82
CA ASN A 241 6.39 26.07 56.60
C ASN A 241 6.97 26.23 55.19
N ASN A 242 7.68 27.35 55.03
CA ASN A 242 8.86 27.56 54.20
C ASN A 242 8.66 28.29 52.87
N TYR A 243 9.04 29.57 52.83
CA TYR A 243 9.23 30.30 51.58
C TYR A 243 10.72 30.57 51.33
N PHE A 244 11.08 30.73 50.06
CA PHE A 244 12.42 31.16 49.65
C PHE A 244 12.41 32.66 49.45
N VAL A 245 13.23 33.37 50.22
CA VAL A 245 13.51 34.80 50.00
C VAL A 245 14.81 34.90 49.25
N SER A 246 14.79 35.60 48.12
CA SER A 246 15.98 36.08 47.43
C SER A 246 16.10 37.58 47.65
N VAL A 247 17.27 38.04 48.11
CA VAL A 247 17.59 39.47 48.24
C VAL A 247 18.81 39.74 47.39
N SER A 248 18.75 40.80 46.58
CA SER A 248 19.90 41.30 45.82
C SER A 248 20.15 42.77 46.16
N ILE A 249 21.40 43.09 46.47
CA ILE A 249 21.82 44.48 46.70
C ILE A 249 22.24 45.04 45.36
N GLN A 250 21.71 46.20 44.99
CA GLN A 250 22.14 46.91 43.79
C GLN A 250 22.91 48.17 44.16
N GLY A 251 24.05 48.38 43.52
CA GLY A 251 24.77 49.65 43.58
C GLY A 251 24.07 50.74 42.78
N GLU A 252 24.52 51.99 42.89
CA GLU A 252 23.94 53.15 42.20
C GLU A 252 23.98 53.05 40.65
N ALA A 253 24.74 52.10 40.10
CA ALA A 253 24.80 51.79 38.68
C ALA A 253 23.95 50.56 38.26
N ASP A 254 22.97 50.15 39.09
CA ASP A 254 22.15 48.93 38.94
C ASP A 254 22.98 47.64 38.79
N THR A 255 24.21 47.61 39.32
CA THR A 255 25.04 46.40 39.39
C THR A 255 24.71 45.61 40.65
N ILE A 256 24.45 44.30 40.51
CA ILE A 256 24.24 43.42 41.67
C ILE A 256 25.57 43.28 42.42
N LEU A 257 25.61 43.76 43.66
CA LEU A 257 26.78 43.74 44.52
C LEU A 257 26.86 42.47 45.37
N ASP A 258 25.70 41.93 45.77
CA ASP A 258 25.61 40.71 46.58
C ASP A 258 24.20 40.09 46.46
N TYR A 259 24.08 38.78 46.72
CA TYR A 259 22.79 38.09 46.80
C TYR A 259 22.80 36.91 47.77
N PHE A 260 21.64 36.63 48.37
CA PHE A 260 21.46 35.39 49.12
C PHE A 260 20.05 34.85 48.95
N THR A 261 19.91 33.54 49.13
CA THR A 261 18.61 32.86 49.18
C THR A 261 18.51 32.07 50.47
N GLN A 262 17.47 32.32 51.26
CA GLN A 262 17.24 31.61 52.51
C GLN A 262 15.78 31.20 52.65
N LYS A 263 15.60 30.05 53.31
CA LYS A 263 14.34 29.50 53.73
C LYS A 263 13.92 30.15 55.05
N ILE A 264 12.80 30.87 55.08
CA ILE A 264 12.36 31.65 56.25
C ILE A 264 10.90 31.31 56.59
N THR A 265 10.51 31.57 57.85
CA THR A 265 9.14 31.45 58.39
C THR A 265 8.67 32.80 58.92
N GLY A 266 7.45 33.22 58.58
CA GLY A 266 6.84 34.47 59.08
C GLY A 266 7.18 35.74 58.29
N GLY A 267 7.32 36.88 58.97
CA GLY A 267 7.95 38.06 58.37
C GLY A 267 9.47 37.94 58.46
N PHE A 268 10.22 38.67 57.63
CA PHE A 268 11.68 38.63 57.68
C PHE A 268 12.30 40.02 57.78
N ASN A 269 13.44 40.09 58.47
CA ASN A 269 14.27 41.28 58.55
C ASN A 269 15.49 41.11 57.65
N VAL A 270 15.83 42.16 56.91
CA VAL A 270 17.09 42.23 56.17
C VAL A 270 18.01 43.22 56.89
N PHE A 271 19.23 42.79 57.18
CA PHE A 271 20.26 43.61 57.82
C PHE A 271 21.53 43.66 56.97
N PHE A 272 22.08 44.86 56.81
CA PHE A 272 23.35 45.11 56.13
C PHE A 272 24.38 45.62 57.12
N ARG A 273 25.65 45.24 56.92
CA ARG A 273 26.80 45.71 57.69
C ARG A 273 27.96 46.00 56.76
N TYR A 274 28.73 47.07 57.01
CA TYR A 274 29.98 47.27 56.31
C TYR A 274 31.00 46.20 56.71
N ARG A 275 31.79 45.73 55.74
CA ARG A 275 32.80 44.68 55.94
C ARG A 275 33.96 45.14 56.83
N ASP A 276 34.27 46.43 56.78
CA ASP A 276 35.28 47.10 57.59
C ASP A 276 34.81 47.41 59.03
N GLY A 277 33.53 47.16 59.34
CA GLY A 277 32.95 47.34 60.65
C GLY A 277 32.66 48.79 61.03
N HIS A 278 32.68 49.73 60.10
CA HIS A 278 32.27 51.11 60.34
C HIS A 278 30.76 51.23 60.66
N ASN A 279 30.40 52.30 61.36
CA ASN A 279 28.99 52.63 61.63
C ASN A 279 28.33 53.17 60.35
N PHE A 280 27.04 52.93 60.18
CA PHE A 280 26.24 53.68 59.22
C PHE A 280 26.06 55.11 59.72
N GLU A 281 26.21 56.10 58.84
CA GLU A 281 25.83 57.48 59.14
C GLU A 281 24.32 57.66 58.98
N GLU A 282 23.74 58.64 59.70
CA GLU A 282 22.28 58.87 59.71
C GLU A 282 21.69 59.26 58.35
N GLN A 283 22.53 59.74 57.43
CA GLN A 283 22.14 60.23 56.11
C GLN A 283 22.19 59.19 54.99
N TYR A 284 22.73 57.99 55.23
CA TYR A 284 22.92 56.98 54.18
C TYR A 284 21.92 55.82 54.31
N ALA A 285 21.24 55.52 53.20
CA ALA A 285 20.36 54.36 53.05
C ALA A 285 20.96 53.37 52.05
N VAL A 286 20.74 52.07 52.28
CA VAL A 286 21.17 51.00 51.36
C VAL A 286 19.95 50.53 50.57
N TRP A 287 19.98 50.71 49.25
CA TRP A 287 18.93 50.24 48.35
C TRP A 287 19.14 48.76 48.00
N PHE A 288 18.04 48.01 47.94
CA PHE A 288 18.05 46.61 47.56
C PHE A 288 16.74 46.20 46.91
N ASP A 289 16.83 45.17 46.07
CA ASP A 289 15.69 44.48 45.49
C ASP A 289 15.48 43.15 46.24
N TYR A 290 14.22 42.75 46.37
CA TYR A 290 13.88 41.46 46.97
C TYR A 290 12.77 40.77 46.18
N THR A 291 12.81 39.44 46.19
CA THR A 291 11.77 38.58 45.63
C THR A 291 11.51 37.46 46.62
N VAL A 292 10.23 37.18 46.86
CA VAL A 292 9.77 36.11 47.73
C VAL A 292 8.95 35.15 46.90
N LEU A 293 9.34 33.88 46.93
CA LEU A 293 8.61 32.76 46.35
C LEU A 293 7.98 31.95 47.48
N ILE A 294 6.66 31.93 47.53
CA ILE A 294 5.86 31.12 48.45
C ILE A 294 5.31 29.94 47.66
N ASN A 295 5.72 28.72 48.03
CA ASN A 295 5.15 27.49 47.47
C ASN A 295 4.12 26.92 48.46
N HIS A 296 2.90 26.66 48.00
CA HIS A 296 1.88 25.91 48.75
C HIS A 296 1.83 24.43 48.37
#